data_AF-A0A151EAC7-F1
#
_entry.id   AF-A0A151EAC7-F1
#
_cell.length_a   1.000
_cell.length_b   1.000
_cell.length_c   1.000
_cell.angle_alpha   90.00
_cell.angle_beta   90.00
_cell.angle_gamma   90.00
#
_symmetry.space_group_name_H-M   'P 1'
#
loop_
_entity.id
_entity.type
_entity.pdbx_description
1 polymer ?
#
loop_
_entity_poly.entity_id
_entity_poly.type
_entity_poly.pdbx_seq_one_letter_code
_entity_poly.pdbx_strand_id
1 'polypeptide(L)'
;HGLTANEQTQLIEHTMKEINHDTFIGIEIGGYENEKISFFQRVFGVTKKPRMTVIGPAHLLKMVHKDNDMIQTTIIPGKGAS
;
A
#
# COMPACT_ATOMS: atom_id res chain seq x y z
N HIS A 1 -9.46 -7.86 24.51
CA HIS A 1 -8.39 -6.85 24.36
C HIS A 1 -7.64 -7.14 23.08
N GLY A 2 -7.30 -6.10 22.30
CA GLY A 2 -6.49 -6.26 21.09
C GLY A 2 -5.00 -6.28 21.38
N LEU A 3 -4.20 -6.50 20.35
CA LEU A 3 -2.74 -6.42 20.42
C LEU A 3 -2.29 -4.98 20.69
N THR A 4 -1.28 -4.81 21.55
CA THR A 4 -0.54 -3.56 21.71
C THR A 4 0.24 -3.22 20.44
N ALA A 5 0.66 -1.96 20.29
CA ALA A 5 1.42 -1.54 19.10
C ALA A 5 2.71 -2.36 18.89
N ASN A 6 3.37 -2.76 19.99
CA ASN A 6 4.57 -3.60 19.92
C ASN A 6 4.23 -5.02 19.44
N GLU A 7 3.19 -5.64 20.00
CA GLU A 7 2.75 -6.97 19.57
C GLU A 7 2.27 -6.99 18.12
N GLN A 8 1.59 -5.93 17.66
CA GLN A 8 1.20 -5.78 16.25
C GLN A 8 2.43 -5.71 15.34
N THR A 9 3.45 -4.96 15.75
CA THR A 9 4.71 -4.84 14.99
C THR A 9 5.42 -6.19 14.90
N GLN A 10 5.53 -6.90 16.03
CA GLN A 10 6.14 -8.23 16.09
C GLN A 10 5.37 -9.25 15.25
N LEU A 11 4.04 -9.19 15.25
CA LEU A 11 3.21 -10.07 14.42
C LEU A 11 3.44 -9.83 12.92
N ILE A 12 3.48 -8.56 12.50
CA ILE A 12 3.76 -8.21 11.10
C ILE A 12 5.15 -8.73 10.71
N GLU A 13 6.16 -8.47 11.54
CA GLU A 13 7.53 -8.92 11.28
C GLU A 13 7.61 -10.45 11.17
N HIS A 14 6.99 -11.16 12.12
CA HIS A 14 6.99 -12.63 12.13
C HIS A 14 6.30 -13.19 10.89
N THR A 15 5.12 -12.66 10.56
CA THR A 15 4.36 -13.08 9.38
C THR A 15 5.19 -12.85 8.11
N MET A 16 5.82 -11.67 7.95
CA MET A 16 6.64 -11.38 6.76
C MET A 16 7.85 -12.30 6.60
N LYS A 17 8.35 -12.91 7.69
CA LYS A 17 9.42 -13.94 7.62
C LYS A 17 8.90 -15.31 7.19
N GLU A 18 7.64 -15.63 7.46
CA GLU A 18 7.03 -16.93 7.14
C GLU A 18 6.41 -17.00 5.74
N ILE A 19 5.96 -15.87 5.21
CA ILE A 19 5.34 -15.85 3.89
C ILE A 19 6.37 -16.27 2.82
N ASN A 20 5.94 -17.10 1.86
CA ASN A 20 6.74 -17.39 0.67
C ASN A 20 6.74 -16.20 -0.29
N HIS A 21 7.88 -15.51 -0.37
CA HIS A 21 8.07 -14.30 -1.20
C HIS A 21 8.06 -14.60 -2.71
N ASP A 22 8.19 -15.85 -3.13
CA ASP A 22 8.03 -16.21 -4.55
C ASP A 22 6.57 -16.16 -5.01
N THR A 23 5.63 -16.33 -4.08
CA THR A 23 4.20 -16.41 -4.36
C THR A 23 3.42 -15.20 -3.87
N PHE A 24 3.96 -14.47 -2.90
CA PHE A 24 3.30 -13.32 -2.29
C PHE A 24 3.98 -12.01 -2.69
N ILE A 25 3.23 -11.17 -3.38
CA ILE A 25 3.71 -9.90 -3.93
C ILE A 25 3.40 -8.69 -3.02
N GLY A 26 2.50 -8.85 -2.05
CA GLY A 26 2.11 -7.79 -1.11
C GLY A 26 0.60 -7.62 -0.95
N ILE A 27 0.22 -6.61 -0.16
CA ILE A 27 -1.14 -6.15 0.08
C ILE A 27 -1.25 -4.70 -0.39
N GLU A 28 -2.24 -4.43 -1.24
CA GLU A 28 -2.62 -3.09 -1.64
C GLU A 28 -3.81 -2.63 -0.81
N ILE A 29 -3.67 -1.45 -0.19
CA ILE A 29 -4.75 -0.80 0.56
C ILE A 29 -5.12 0.48 -0.19
N GLY A 30 -6.34 0.50 -0.71
CA GLY A 30 -6.94 1.68 -1.31
C GLY A 30 -7.03 2.83 -0.32
N GLY A 31 -6.97 4.07 -0.83
CA GLY A 31 -6.96 5.25 0.02
C GLY A 31 -8.17 5.34 0.94
N TYR A 32 -7.91 5.51 2.24
CA TYR A 32 -8.95 5.88 3.19
C TYR A 32 -9.55 7.22 2.77
N GLU A 33 -10.86 7.25 2.49
CA GLU A 33 -11.57 8.48 2.14
C GLU A 33 -11.40 9.50 3.26
N ASN A 34 -10.56 10.52 3.03
CA ASN A 34 -10.39 11.60 3.98
C ASN A 34 -11.30 12.77 3.61
N GLU A 35 -12.41 12.82 4.33
CA GLU A 35 -13.29 13.96 4.58
C GLU A 35 -14.12 14.44 3.40
N LYS A 36 -15.39 14.72 3.74
CA LYS A 36 -16.39 15.36 2.88
C LYS A 36 -15.79 16.64 2.29
N ILE A 37 -15.44 16.59 1.01
CA ILE A 37 -15.04 17.78 0.25
C ILE A 37 -16.25 18.72 0.26
N SER A 38 -16.11 19.90 0.89
CA SER A 38 -17.17 20.91 0.86
C SER A 38 -17.40 21.36 -0.58
N PHE A 39 -18.66 21.58 -0.96
CA PHE A 39 -19.07 21.98 -2.33
C PHE A 39 -18.21 23.13 -2.90
N PHE A 40 -17.83 24.09 -2.06
CA PHE A 40 -16.93 25.19 -2.42
C PHE A 40 -15.51 24.74 -2.83
N GLN A 41 -14.91 23.75 -2.15
CA GLN A 41 -13.58 23.24 -2.51
C GLN A 41 -13.56 22.55 -3.88
N ARG A 42 -14.67 21.91 -4.28
CA ARG A 42 -14.83 21.31 -5.62
C ARG A 42 -14.91 22.38 -6.71
N VAL A 43 -15.56 23.51 -6.44
CA VAL A 43 -15.65 24.66 -7.37
C VAL A 43 -14.30 25.38 -7.52
N PHE A 44 -13.52 25.47 -6.43
CA PHE A 44 -12.17 26.05 -6.45
C PHE A 44 -11.06 25.08 -6.92
N GLY A 45 -11.41 23.90 -7.44
CA GLY A 45 -10.45 22.97 -8.05
C GLY A 45 -9.50 22.28 -7.07
N VAL A 46 -9.82 22.24 -5.78
CA VAL A 46 -8.99 21.56 -4.77
C VAL A 46 -9.31 20.07 -4.80
N THR A 47 -8.50 19.29 -5.52
CA THR A 47 -8.56 17.82 -5.50
C THR A 47 -7.55 17.27 -4.49
N LYS A 48 -8.01 16.42 -3.55
CA LYS A 48 -7.08 15.65 -2.70
C LYS A 48 -6.51 14.51 -3.56
N LYS A 49 -5.18 14.40 -3.63
CA LYS A 49 -4.53 13.29 -4.34
C LYS A 49 -4.88 11.96 -3.64
N PRO A 50 -5.24 10.90 -4.40
CA PRO A 50 -5.46 9.58 -3.82
C PRO A 50 -4.18 9.09 -3.14
N ARG A 51 -4.34 8.49 -1.95
CA ARG A 51 -3.23 7.86 -1.21
C ARG A 51 -3.37 6.36 -1.38
N MET A 52 -2.28 5.66 -1.69
CA MET A 52 -2.25 4.18 -1.76
C MET A 52 -1.14 3.70 -0.82
N THR A 53 -1.42 2.63 -0.07
CA THR A 53 -0.43 2.00 0.80
C THR A 53 -0.19 0.58 0.30
N VAL A 54 1.08 0.21 0.12
CA VAL A 54 1.48 -1.14 -0.31
C VAL A 54 2.42 -1.73 0.74
N ILE A 55 2.15 -2.96 1.16
CA ILE A 55 2.96 -3.71 2.13
C ILE A 55 3.41 -5.01 1.47
N GLY A 56 4.70 -5.26 1.35
CA GLY A 56 5.21 -6.49 0.72
C GLY A 56 6.72 -6.67 0.89
N PRO A 57 7.29 -7.75 0.34
CA PRO A 57 8.73 -8.01 0.40
C PRO A 57 9.54 -6.86 -0.19
N ALA A 58 10.49 -6.31 0.59
CA ALA A 58 11.19 -5.08 0.23
C ALA A 58 11.90 -5.13 -1.14
N HIS A 59 12.41 -6.30 -1.54
CA HIS A 59 13.09 -6.49 -2.81
C HIS A 59 12.15 -6.51 -4.03
N LEU A 60 10.83 -6.66 -3.81
CA LEU A 60 9.79 -6.65 -4.84
C LEU A 60 9.07 -5.29 -4.94
N LEU A 61 9.26 -4.40 -3.97
CA LEU A 61 8.63 -3.09 -3.96
C LEU A 61 9.43 -2.09 -4.81
N LYS A 62 8.92 -1.71 -5.98
CA LYS A 62 9.49 -0.65 -6.83
C LYS A 62 8.45 0.40 -7.20
N MET A 63 8.60 1.60 -6.63
CA MET A 63 7.81 2.78 -6.99
C MET A 63 8.41 3.41 -8.27
N VAL A 64 7.72 3.32 -9.41
CA VAL A 64 8.25 3.78 -10.71
C VAL A 64 7.86 5.23 -11.00
N HIS A 65 6.60 5.61 -10.76
CA HIS A 65 6.17 6.99 -10.95
C HIS A 65 4.90 7.28 -10.15
N LYS A 66 4.82 8.47 -9.55
CA LYS A 66 3.63 8.98 -8.86
C LYS A 66 3.17 10.21 -9.63
N ASP A 67 2.48 9.98 -10.74
CA ASP A 67 1.77 11.06 -11.40
C ASP A 67 0.50 11.37 -10.61
N ASN A 68 -0.01 12.59 -10.76
CA ASN A 68 -0.95 13.22 -9.83
C ASN A 68 -2.20 12.40 -9.47
N ASP A 69 -2.54 11.37 -10.26
CA ASP A 69 -3.67 10.46 -10.04
C ASP A 69 -3.34 8.95 -10.22
N MET A 70 -2.08 8.57 -10.48
CA MET A 70 -1.69 7.17 -10.71
C MET A 70 -0.31 6.84 -10.10
N ILE A 71 -0.29 5.87 -9.19
CA ILE A 71 0.95 5.27 -8.69
C ILE A 71 1.22 4.02 -9.52
N GLN A 72 2.33 4.03 -10.25
CA GLN A 72 2.80 2.87 -11.01
C GLN A 72 3.88 2.14 -10.22
N THR A 73 3.63 0.86 -9.98
CA THR A 73 4.58 -0.07 -9.36
C THR A 73 4.90 -1.19 -10.35
N THR A 74 6.18 -1.54 -10.46
CA THR A 74 6.61 -2.73 -11.21
C THR A 74 6.92 -3.84 -10.22
N ILE A 75 6.18 -4.93 -10.31
CA ILE A 75 6.41 -6.15 -9.53
C ILE A 75 7.28 -7.08 -10.37
N ILE A 76 8.40 -7.53 -9.81
CA ILE A 76 9.21 -8.59 -10.41
C ILE A 76 8.62 -9.92 -9.94
N PRO A 77 8.04 -10.76 -10.81
CA PRO A 77 7.47 -12.03 -10.38
C PRO A 77 8.54 -12.93 -9.77
N GLY A 78 8.23 -13.51 -8.60
CA GLY A 78 9.03 -14.57 -8.01
C GLY A 78 8.98 -15.86 -8.83
N LYS A 79 9.86 -16.81 -8.52
CA LYS A 79 10.15 -17.98 -9.37
C LYS A 79 8.97 -18.96 -9.56
N GLY A 80 7.82 -18.70 -8.92
CA GLY A 80 6.60 -19.51 -8.98
C GLY A 80 5.51 -19.01 -9.93
N ALA A 81 5.72 -17.90 -10.64
CA ALA A 81 4.80 -17.45 -11.69
C ALA A 81 5.20 -18.08 -13.04
N SER A 82 4.74 -19.31 -13.29
CA SER A 82 4.83 -20.01 -14.58
C SER A 82 3.49 -20.65 -14.90
#